data_AF-A0A443RY55-F1
#
_entry.id   AF-A0A443RY55-F1
#
_cell.length_a   1.000
_cell.length_b   1.000
_cell.length_c   1.000
_cell.angle_alpha   90.00
_cell.angle_beta   90.00
_cell.angle_gamma   90.00
#
_symmetry.space_group_name_H-M   'P 1'
#
loop_
_entity.id
_entity.type
_entity.pdbx_description
1 polymer ?
#
loop_
_entity_poly.entity_id
_entity_poly.type
_entity_poly.pdbx_seq_one_letter_code
_entity_poly.pdbx_strand_id
1 'polypeptide(L)' 'YYERAYKPYSFAYYSTQNMAYDFFSIMHYGDYAYAKPGLKTMRPKPPYENVDLSHERVTITPTDSAKIKLYYGCQ' A
#
# COMPACT_ATOMS: atom_id res chain seq x y z
N TYR A 1 -19.36 0.53 7.12
CA TYR A 1 -18.37 0.41 8.21
C TYR A 1 -16.94 0.31 7.64
N TYR A 2 -16.64 -0.70 6.83
CA TYR A 2 -15.28 -0.93 6.31
C TYR A 2 -14.76 0.09 5.28
N GLU A 3 -15.64 0.84 4.62
CA GLU A 3 -15.27 1.85 3.61
C GLU A 3 -14.32 2.94 4.14
N ARG A 4 -14.34 3.22 5.45
CA ARG A 4 -13.42 4.19 6.07
C ARG A 4 -11.96 3.79 5.87
N ALA A 5 -11.64 2.51 5.75
CA ALA A 5 -10.29 2.01 5.51
C ALA A 5 -9.72 2.41 4.13
N TYR A 6 -10.59 2.77 3.17
CA TYR A 6 -10.20 3.14 1.81
C TYR A 6 -10.25 4.65 1.56
N LYS A 7 -10.59 5.46 2.56
CA LYS A 7 -10.60 6.91 2.41
C LYS A 7 -9.15 7.43 2.40
N PRO A 8 -8.70 8.10 1.32
CA PRO A 8 -7.35 8.63 1.28
C PRO A 8 -7.20 9.79 2.26
N TYR A 9 -5.99 9.97 2.78
CA TYR A 9 -5.62 11.20 3.46
C TYR A 9 -5.42 12.33 2.44
N SER A 10 -5.64 13.57 2.86
CA SER A 10 -5.29 14.75 2.06
C SER A 10 -3.77 14.91 2.02
N PHE A 11 -3.24 15.43 0.90
CA PHE A 11 -1.81 15.72 0.71
C PHE A 11 -1.21 16.64 1.80
N ALA A 12 -2.04 17.42 2.51
CA ALA A 12 -1.59 18.22 3.64
C ALA A 12 -1.12 17.38 4.86
N TYR A 13 -1.49 16.09 4.91
CA TYR A 13 -1.24 15.21 6.07
C TYR A 13 -0.27 14.07 5.78
N TYR A 14 0.23 13.91 4.55
CA TYR A 14 1.18 12.86 4.23
C TYR A 14 2.25 13.34 3.26
N SER A 15 3.42 12.72 3.34
CA SER A 15 4.50 12.87 2.37
C SER A 15 4.82 11.52 1.76
N THR A 16 5.03 11.50 0.43
CA THR A 16 5.51 10.30 -0.28
C THR A 16 7.03 10.15 -0.19
N GLN A 17 7.73 11.16 0.32
CA GLN A 17 9.20 11.25 0.33
C GLN A 17 9.80 11.02 -1.07
N ASN A 18 9.08 11.46 -2.12
CA ASN A 18 9.44 11.27 -3.52
C ASN A 18 9.67 9.79 -3.94
N MET A 19 9.08 8.85 -3.21
CA MET A 19 9.14 7.42 -3.55
C MET A 19 7.90 6.99 -4.32
N ALA A 20 8.07 6.08 -5.28
CA ALA A 20 6.99 5.48 -6.02
C ALA A 20 6.03 4.69 -5.11
N TYR A 21 4.82 4.42 -5.61
CA TYR A 21 3.86 3.57 -4.92
C TYR A 21 4.36 2.13 -4.89
N ASP A 22 4.45 1.57 -3.68
CA ASP A 22 4.92 0.20 -3.47
C ASP A 22 3.73 -0.74 -3.24
N PHE A 23 3.40 -1.52 -4.27
CA PHE A 23 2.31 -2.50 -4.24
C PHE A 23 2.57 -3.65 -3.24
N PHE A 24 3.83 -3.88 -2.88
CA PHE A 24 4.25 -4.98 -2.01
C PHE A 24 4.66 -4.51 -0.62
N SER A 25 4.52 -3.22 -0.32
CA SER A 25 4.71 -2.67 1.02
C SER A 25 3.95 -3.51 2.05
N ILE A 26 4.56 -3.71 3.22
CA ILE A 26 3.92 -4.45 4.32
C ILE A 26 2.64 -3.75 4.80
N MET A 27 2.50 -2.45 4.52
CA MET A 27 1.33 -1.65 4.85
C MET A 27 0.23 -1.70 3.78
N HIS A 28 0.47 -2.32 2.63
CA HIS A 28 -0.48 -2.39 1.53
C HIS A 28 -1.51 -3.51 1.75
N TYR A 29 -2.80 -3.19 1.65
CA TYR A 29 -3.87 -4.19 1.75
C TYR A 29 -3.85 -5.18 0.58
N GLY A 30 -4.18 -6.45 0.84
CA GLY A 30 -4.46 -7.43 -0.22
C GLY A 30 -5.73 -7.10 -1.01
N ASP A 31 -5.91 -7.74 -2.16
CA ASP A 31 -7.04 -7.51 -3.08
C ASP A 31 -8.42 -7.91 -2.52
N TYR A 32 -8.47 -8.78 -1.51
CA TYR A 32 -9.69 -9.18 -0.80
C TYR A 32 -9.86 -8.54 0.59
N ALA A 33 -9.04 -7.54 0.95
CA ALA A 33 -9.22 -6.86 2.22
C ALA A 33 -10.64 -6.31 2.34
N TYR A 34 -11.31 -6.57 3.46
CA TYR A 34 -12.69 -6.15 3.74
C TYR A 34 -13.73 -6.47 2.64
N ALA A 35 -13.45 -7.48 1.82
CA ALA A 35 -14.29 -7.88 0.70
C ALA A 35 -15.60 -8.53 1.14
N LYS A 36 -16.62 -8.39 0.30
CA LYS A 36 -17.71 -9.36 0.28
C LYS A 36 -17.18 -10.67 -0.33
N PRO A 37 -17.69 -11.84 0.07
CA PRO A 37 -17.24 -13.12 -0.49
C PRO A 37 -17.24 -13.10 -2.02
N GLY A 38 -16.11 -13.48 -2.62
CA GLY A 38 -15.94 -13.57 -4.07
C GLY A 38 -15.70 -12.25 -4.82
N LEU A 39 -15.61 -11.10 -4.14
CA LEU A 39 -15.43 -9.79 -4.79
C LEU A 39 -14.16 -9.08 -4.32
N LYS A 40 -13.20 -8.88 -5.21
CA LYS A 40 -12.01 -8.07 -4.93
C LYS A 40 -12.40 -6.61 -4.65
N THR A 41 -11.80 -6.01 -3.63
CA THR A 41 -11.97 -4.58 -3.29
C THR A 41 -10.90 -3.70 -3.91
N MET A 42 -9.75 -4.28 -4.31
CA MET A 42 -8.64 -3.55 -4.90
C MET A 42 -8.11 -4.24 -6.15
N ARG A 43 -7.74 -3.44 -7.16
CA ARG A 43 -7.03 -3.88 -8.36
C ARG A 43 -6.03 -2.80 -8.78
N PRO A 44 -4.82 -3.17 -9.26
CA PRO A 44 -3.91 -2.20 -9.83
C PRO A 44 -4.54 -1.48 -11.04
N LYS A 45 -4.06 -0.27 -11.30
CA LYS A 45 -4.44 0.52 -12.48
C LYS A 45 -3.41 0.32 -13.61
N PRO A 46 -3.79 0.57 -14.87
CA PRO A 46 -2.82 0.65 -15.98
C PRO A 46 -1.62 1.55 -15.65
N PRO A 47 -0.37 1.16 -15.99
CA PRO A 47 0.06 -0.04 -16.73
C PRO A 47 0.42 -1.25 -15.85
N TYR A 48 -0.05 -1.28 -14.60
CA TYR A 48 0.35 -2.27 -13.58
C TYR A 48 -0.64 -3.41 -13.41
N GLU A 49 -1.54 -3.67 -14.36
CA GLU A 49 -2.64 -4.64 -14.22
C GLU A 49 -2.15 -6.08 -13.95
N ASN A 50 -0.92 -6.40 -14.32
CA ASN A 50 -0.30 -7.70 -14.11
C ASN A 50 0.29 -7.88 -12.69
N VAL A 51 0.26 -6.84 -11.84
CA VAL A 51 0.75 -6.93 -10.46
C VAL A 51 -0.24 -7.74 -9.61
N ASP A 52 0.22 -8.86 -9.05
CA ASP A 52 -0.60 -9.71 -8.20
C ASP A 52 -0.59 -9.26 -6.73
N LEU A 53 -1.71 -8.70 -6.30
CA LEU A 53 -1.92 -8.22 -4.93
C LEU A 53 -2.39 -9.30 -3.95
N SER A 54 -2.69 -10.52 -4.40
CA SER A 54 -3.25 -11.60 -3.57
C SER A 54 -2.24 -12.25 -2.62
N HIS A 55 -0.95 -12.02 -2.85
CA HIS A 55 0.13 -12.53 -2.02
C HIS A 55 0.07 -12.05 -0.56
N GLU A 56 0.51 -12.89 0.37
CA GLU A 56 0.71 -12.49 1.76
C GLU A 56 1.89 -11.50 1.88
N ARG A 57 1.79 -10.54 2.81
CA ARG A 57 2.87 -9.59 3.12
C ARG A 57 3.67 -10.12 4.31
N VAL A 58 4.81 -10.75 4.03
CA VAL A 58 5.61 -11.45 5.06
C VAL A 58 6.78 -10.60 5.56
N THR A 59 7.34 -9.75 4.71
CA THR A 59 8.54 -8.97 5.00
C THR A 59 8.38 -7.50 4.63
N ILE A 60 9.17 -6.64 5.29
CA ILE A 60 9.27 -5.24 4.93
C ILE A 60 9.99 -5.09 3.58
N THR A 61 9.53 -4.17 2.74
CA THR A 61 10.20 -3.90 1.46
C THR A 61 11.38 -2.93 1.63
N PRO A 62 12.28 -2.83 0.64
CA PRO A 62 13.29 -1.80 0.62
C PRO A 62 12.69 -0.39 0.74
N THR A 63 11.55 -0.12 0.09
CA THR A 63 10.85 1.17 0.15
C THR A 63 10.30 1.44 1.55
N ASP A 64 9.71 0.46 2.24
CA ASP A 64 9.27 0.62 3.62
C ASP A 64 10.44 1.03 4.53
N SER A 65 11.55 0.30 4.45
CA SER A 65 12.74 0.59 5.26
C SER A 65 13.35 1.95 4.94
N ALA A 66 13.38 2.36 3.66
CA ALA A 66 13.91 3.65 3.24
C ALA A 66 13.05 4.81 3.76
N LYS A 67 11.72 4.68 3.71
CA LYS A 67 10.80 5.70 4.27
C LYS A 67 11.02 5.88 5.76
N ILE A 68 11.11 4.78 6.51
CA ILE A 68 11.36 4.82 7.95
C ILE A 68 12.68 5.53 8.24
N LYS A 69 13.77 5.17 7.57
CA LYS A 69 15.07 5.83 7.76
C LYS A 69 14.99 7.34 7.51
N LEU A 70 14.29 7.77 6.46
CA LEU A 70 14.10 9.19 6.18
C LEU A 70 13.22 9.90 7.23
N TYR A 71 12.17 9.25 7.75
CA TYR A 71 11.32 9.83 8.79
C TYR A 71 12.05 10.01 10.13
N TYR A 72 12.94 9.07 10.46
CA TYR A 72 13.63 9.04 11.75
C TYR A 72 15.07 9.57 11.70
N GLY A 73 15.55 10.02 10.53
CA GLY A 73 16.92 10.55 10.37
C GLY A 73 18.00 9.50 10.59
N CYS A 74 17.72 8.22 10.29
CA CYS A 74 18.70 7.16 10.42
C CYS A 74 19.77 7.27 9.32
N GLN A 75 21.04 7.20 9.71
CA GLN A 75 22.22 7.20 8.83
C GLN A 75 22.53 5.79 8.32
#